data_AF-A0A9P1MPT9-F1
#
_entry.id   AF-A0A9P1MPT9-F1
#
_cell.length_a   1.000
_cell.length_b   1.000
_cell.length_c   1.000
_cell.angle_alpha   90.00
_cell.angle_beta   90.00
_cell.angle_gamma   90.00
#
_symmetry.space_group_name_H-M   'P 1'
#
loop_
_entity.id
_entity.type
_entity.pdbx_description
1 polymer ?
#
loop_
_entity_poly.entity_id
_entity_poly.type
_entity_poly.pdbx_seq_one_letter_code
_entity_poly.pdbx_strand_id
1 'polypeptide(L)'
;MDDEANRVVMNLSSDRIPPLPCLMANAGRHEHGETFTKDNFHYECRNGTAEVVACIADDQSVIQLGRVFEKNGLRHKCTILGETVSYEQESMCYENGISYNIGESFRNGSFKLVCGREGISVEGCYMQNTFDNFLMSGETRIVGQHRHECQRMSDGRVRYTVKVIGCTHQNQHFNIGQIWTESHIRYKCQDDGTLNVLGCVDDLMYVDLGRDMLINGFVHRCYQVDNTAFYHKFACPDGNSLQDCIAANPAMARARRLRRV
;
A
#
# COMPACT_ATOMS: atom_id res chain seq x y z
N MET A 1 44.96 -45.31 9.58
CA MET A 1 44.03 -44.99 8.48
C MET A 1 44.32 -43.56 8.07
N ASP A 2 45.02 -43.23 7.00
CA ASP A 2 45.81 -43.98 6.04
C ASP A 2 46.82 -42.97 5.45
N ASP A 3 48.04 -42.95 5.99
CA ASP A 3 49.09 -41.94 5.68
C ASP A 3 49.75 -42.18 4.30
N GLU A 4 49.32 -43.26 3.62
CA GLU A 4 49.81 -43.66 2.31
C GLU A 4 49.16 -42.85 1.18
N ALA A 5 47.91 -42.39 1.35
CA ALA A 5 47.18 -41.62 0.35
C ALA A 5 47.72 -40.20 0.09
N ASN A 6 48.55 -39.66 1.00
CA ASN A 6 49.13 -38.32 0.90
C ASN A 6 50.63 -38.31 0.56
N ARG A 7 51.25 -39.47 0.29
CA ARG A 7 52.66 -39.56 -0.08
C ARG A 7 52.86 -39.36 -1.58
N VAL A 8 53.64 -38.34 -1.96
CA VAL A 8 54.08 -38.13 -3.34
C VAL A 8 55.49 -38.68 -3.51
N VAL A 9 55.63 -39.73 -4.31
CA VAL A 9 56.93 -40.29 -4.72
C VAL A 9 57.24 -39.78 -6.13
N MET A 10 58.20 -38.87 -6.24
CA MET A 10 58.67 -38.37 -7.54
C MET A 10 59.88 -39.17 -8.00
N ASN A 11 59.78 -39.81 -9.16
CA ASN A 11 60.93 -40.44 -9.82
C ASN A 11 61.72 -39.37 -10.58
N LEU A 12 62.85 -38.96 -10.02
CA LEU A 12 63.80 -38.04 -10.64
C LEU A 12 64.69 -38.83 -11.63
N SER A 13 64.21 -39.02 -12.86
CA SER A 13 64.96 -39.74 -13.91
C SER A 13 65.63 -38.84 -14.95
N SER A 14 65.60 -37.50 -14.78
CA SER A 14 66.16 -36.51 -15.71
C SER A 14 66.38 -35.17 -15.00
N ASP A 15 67.33 -34.33 -15.46
CA ASP A 15 67.60 -32.95 -14.99
C ASP A 15 66.39 -31.98 -15.09
N ARG A 16 65.19 -32.47 -15.38
CA ARG A 16 63.94 -31.72 -15.38
C ARG A 16 63.00 -32.29 -14.33
N ILE A 17 62.68 -31.47 -13.33
CA ILE A 17 61.65 -31.76 -12.33
C ILE A 17 60.29 -31.77 -13.05
N PRO A 18 59.53 -32.88 -13.04
CA PRO A 18 58.19 -32.91 -13.60
C PRO A 18 57.27 -31.97 -12.79
N PRO A 19 56.25 -31.37 -13.41
CA PRO A 19 55.37 -30.46 -12.71
C PRO A 19 54.66 -31.17 -11.55
N LEU A 20 54.62 -30.50 -10.40
CA LEU A 20 54.13 -31.07 -9.16
C LEU A 20 52.60 -31.22 -9.19
N PRO A 21 52.05 -32.35 -8.71
CA PRO A 21 50.63 -32.49 -8.49
C PRO A 21 50.19 -31.67 -7.26
N CYS A 22 48.93 -31.26 -7.23
CA CYS A 22 48.33 -30.60 -6.09
C CYS A 22 47.74 -31.64 -5.14
N LEU A 23 48.00 -31.48 -3.85
CA LEU A 23 47.40 -32.29 -2.80
C LEU A 23 46.46 -31.41 -1.99
N MET A 24 45.17 -31.75 -1.98
CA MET A 24 44.19 -31.03 -1.18
C MET A 24 43.50 -31.95 -0.18
N ALA A 25 43.49 -31.50 1.08
CA ALA A 25 42.77 -32.18 2.14
C ALA A 25 41.30 -32.39 1.72
N ASN A 26 40.85 -33.64 1.75
CA ASN A 26 39.49 -34.08 1.40
C ASN A 26 39.08 -33.89 -0.08
N ALA A 27 39.98 -33.47 -0.97
CA ALA A 27 39.75 -33.47 -2.42
C ALA A 27 40.70 -34.43 -3.18
N GLY A 28 41.81 -34.83 -2.55
CA GLY A 28 42.73 -35.82 -3.09
C GLY A 28 43.88 -35.20 -3.88
N ARG A 29 44.44 -35.99 -4.80
CA ARG A 29 45.59 -35.65 -5.64
C ARG A 29 45.11 -35.27 -7.04
N HIS A 30 45.56 -34.12 -7.53
CA HIS A 30 45.24 -33.61 -8.87
C HIS A 30 46.53 -33.34 -9.65
N GLU A 31 46.59 -33.76 -10.91
CA GLU A 31 47.77 -33.54 -11.75
C GLU A 31 47.90 -32.08 -12.19
N HIS A 32 49.11 -31.66 -12.55
CA HIS A 32 49.32 -30.33 -13.12
C HIS A 32 48.44 -30.13 -14.38
N GLY A 33 47.69 -29.03 -14.42
CA GLY A 33 46.73 -28.68 -15.46
C GLY A 33 45.32 -29.27 -15.26
N GLU A 34 45.14 -30.16 -14.28
CA GLU A 34 43.81 -30.67 -13.91
C GLU A 34 42.99 -29.60 -13.20
N THR A 35 41.67 -29.59 -13.45
CA THR A 35 40.72 -28.75 -12.72
C THR A 35 39.76 -29.59 -11.88
N PHE A 36 39.35 -29.04 -10.73
CA PHE A 36 38.47 -29.73 -9.80
C PHE A 36 37.65 -28.75 -8.98
N THR A 37 36.50 -29.18 -8.48
CA THR A 37 35.64 -28.35 -7.61
C THR A 37 35.68 -28.90 -6.20
N LYS A 38 35.81 -28.00 -5.22
CA LYS A 38 35.61 -28.31 -3.81
C LYS A 38 34.79 -27.20 -3.18
N ASP A 39 33.71 -27.58 -2.49
CA ASP A 39 32.72 -26.66 -1.94
C ASP A 39 32.26 -25.67 -3.03
N ASN A 40 32.38 -24.36 -2.80
CA ASN A 40 31.92 -23.32 -3.72
C ASN A 40 33.06 -22.78 -4.61
N PHE A 41 34.16 -23.50 -4.76
CA PHE A 41 35.34 -23.03 -5.47
C PHE A 41 35.79 -24.05 -6.53
N HIS A 42 36.05 -23.55 -7.74
CA HIS A 42 36.67 -24.30 -8.81
C HIS A 42 38.16 -23.96 -8.87
N TYR A 43 38.99 -24.98 -8.87
CA TYR A 43 40.44 -24.89 -8.81
C TYR A 43 41.09 -25.38 -10.10
N GLU A 44 42.25 -24.82 -10.41
CA GLU A 44 43.20 -25.37 -11.38
C GLU A 44 44.51 -25.69 -10.66
N CYS A 45 45.02 -26.91 -10.88
CA CYS A 45 46.31 -27.30 -10.31
C CYS A 45 47.48 -26.75 -11.14
N ARG A 46 48.24 -25.82 -10.56
CA ARG A 46 49.41 -25.21 -11.18
C ARG A 46 50.67 -25.55 -10.40
N ASN A 47 51.27 -26.69 -10.75
CA ASN A 47 52.62 -27.08 -10.34
C ASN A 47 52.75 -27.10 -8.80
N GLY A 48 51.86 -27.86 -8.15
CA GLY A 48 51.81 -28.01 -6.70
C GLY A 48 50.88 -27.02 -5.99
N THR A 49 50.48 -25.94 -6.66
CA THR A 49 49.56 -24.93 -6.11
C THR A 49 48.17 -25.06 -6.72
N ALA A 50 47.15 -25.27 -5.90
CA ALA A 50 45.75 -25.22 -6.34
C ALA A 50 45.26 -23.76 -6.32
N GLU A 51 45.03 -23.17 -7.49
CA GLU A 51 44.56 -21.79 -7.62
C GLU A 51 43.06 -21.77 -7.89
N VAL A 52 42.30 -20.93 -7.17
CA VAL A 52 40.87 -20.75 -7.44
C VAL A 52 40.72 -19.99 -8.75
N VAL A 53 39.98 -20.55 -9.70
CA VAL A 53 39.73 -19.96 -11.03
C VAL A 53 38.28 -19.49 -11.21
N ALA A 54 37.35 -19.96 -10.38
CA ALA A 54 35.96 -19.49 -10.33
C ALA A 54 35.29 -19.89 -9.00
N CYS A 55 34.15 -19.28 -8.69
CA CYS A 55 33.23 -19.78 -7.67
C CYS A 55 32.09 -20.58 -8.32
N ILE A 56 31.55 -21.55 -7.60
CA ILE A 56 30.43 -22.41 -8.02
C ILE A 56 29.28 -22.20 -7.03
N ALA A 57 28.10 -21.83 -7.54
CA ALA A 57 26.89 -21.73 -6.72
C ALA A 57 26.25 -23.11 -6.49
N ASP A 58 25.33 -23.21 -5.54
CA ASP A 58 24.59 -24.44 -5.22
C ASP A 58 23.86 -25.04 -6.44
N ASP A 59 23.43 -24.19 -7.37
CA ASP A 59 22.77 -24.58 -8.62
C ASP A 59 23.75 -24.90 -9.77
N GLN A 60 25.04 -25.07 -9.45
CA GLN A 60 26.15 -25.34 -10.37
C GLN A 60 26.48 -24.20 -11.34
N SER A 61 25.92 -23.00 -11.15
CA SER A 61 26.32 -21.84 -11.95
C SER A 61 27.77 -21.45 -11.65
N VAL A 62 28.55 -21.20 -12.71
CA VAL A 62 29.94 -20.75 -12.61
C VAL A 62 29.99 -19.23 -12.54
N ILE A 63 30.56 -18.69 -11.46
CA ILE A 63 30.79 -17.26 -11.27
C ILE A 63 32.29 -16.98 -11.42
N GLN A 64 32.63 -16.22 -12.46
CA GLN A 64 34.01 -15.79 -12.72
C GLN A 64 34.53 -14.92 -11.56
N LEU A 65 35.83 -14.98 -11.29
CA LEU A 65 36.45 -14.20 -10.23
C LEU A 65 36.18 -12.69 -10.39
N GLY A 66 35.89 -12.02 -9.28
CA GLY A 66 35.56 -10.60 -9.25
C GLY A 66 34.18 -10.26 -9.82
N ARG A 67 33.34 -11.25 -10.13
CA ARG A 67 31.99 -11.02 -10.65
C ARG A 67 30.92 -11.20 -9.58
N VAL A 68 29.84 -10.47 -9.81
CA VAL A 68 28.55 -10.62 -9.12
C VAL A 68 27.54 -11.10 -10.14
N PHE A 69 26.72 -12.06 -9.73
CA PHE A 69 25.72 -12.69 -10.57
C PHE A 69 24.40 -12.80 -9.82
N GLU A 70 23.30 -12.40 -10.46
CA GLU A 70 21.97 -12.45 -9.85
C GLU A 70 21.12 -13.48 -10.59
N LYS A 71 20.59 -14.46 -9.86
CA LYS A 71 19.75 -15.53 -10.42
C LYS A 71 18.80 -16.03 -9.35
N ASN A 72 17.54 -16.29 -9.73
CA ASN A 72 16.52 -16.86 -8.85
C ASN A 72 16.33 -16.11 -7.51
N GLY A 73 16.48 -14.78 -7.50
CA GLY A 73 16.35 -13.97 -6.27
C GLY A 73 17.52 -14.11 -5.30
N LEU A 74 18.66 -14.63 -5.78
CA LEU A 74 19.91 -14.69 -5.05
C LEU A 74 20.97 -13.86 -5.77
N ARG A 75 21.74 -13.11 -4.99
CA ARG A 75 22.97 -12.46 -5.44
C ARG A 75 24.15 -13.31 -5.02
N HIS A 76 24.91 -13.80 -6.00
CA HIS A 76 26.13 -14.56 -5.85
C HIS A 76 27.33 -13.66 -6.09
N LYS A 77 28.27 -13.60 -5.15
CA LYS A 77 29.49 -12.77 -5.26
C LYS A 77 30.71 -13.67 -5.17
N CYS A 78 31.62 -13.57 -6.13
CA CYS A 78 32.92 -14.23 -6.11
C CYS A 78 34.02 -13.17 -6.01
N THR A 79 34.51 -12.91 -4.80
CA THR A 79 35.35 -11.74 -4.50
C THR A 79 36.79 -12.14 -4.22
N ILE A 80 37.75 -11.49 -4.87
CA ILE A 80 39.18 -11.65 -4.62
C ILE A 80 39.59 -10.75 -3.45
N LEU A 81 40.10 -11.35 -2.38
CA LEU A 81 40.57 -10.69 -1.15
C LEU A 81 42.08 -10.97 -0.99
N GLY A 82 42.91 -10.17 -1.66
CA GLY A 82 44.35 -10.39 -1.70
C GLY A 82 44.70 -11.69 -2.42
N GLU A 83 45.29 -12.65 -1.69
CA GLU A 83 45.63 -13.99 -2.20
C GLU A 83 44.50 -15.02 -2.01
N THR A 84 43.36 -14.62 -1.42
CA THR A 84 42.23 -15.50 -1.15
C THR A 84 41.01 -15.14 -2.00
N VAL A 85 40.13 -16.10 -2.21
CA VAL A 85 38.83 -15.88 -2.87
C VAL A 85 37.72 -16.23 -1.89
N SER A 86 36.68 -15.41 -1.87
CA SER A 86 35.49 -15.60 -1.05
C SER A 86 34.25 -15.74 -1.93
N TYR A 87 33.31 -16.58 -1.48
CA TYR A 87 32.00 -16.72 -2.07
C TYR A 87 30.94 -16.30 -1.07
N GLU A 88 30.06 -15.39 -1.47
CA GLU A 88 28.93 -14.93 -0.68
C GLU A 88 27.62 -15.11 -1.46
N GLN A 89 26.56 -15.48 -0.73
CA GLN A 89 25.21 -15.61 -1.26
C GLN A 89 24.25 -14.82 -0.38
N GLU A 90 23.50 -13.92 -1.00
CA GLU A 90 22.53 -13.05 -0.32
C GLU A 90 21.16 -13.16 -1.01
N SER A 91 20.10 -13.27 -0.21
CA SER A 91 18.73 -13.17 -0.77
C SER A 91 18.39 -11.74 -1.13
N MET A 92 17.58 -11.58 -2.17
CA MET A 92 17.17 -10.30 -2.74
C MET A 92 15.77 -10.41 -3.34
N CYS A 93 15.12 -9.27 -3.50
CA CYS A 93 13.83 -9.18 -4.16
C CYS A 93 13.98 -8.60 -5.56
N TYR A 94 13.12 -9.00 -6.49
CA TYR A 94 13.11 -8.48 -7.85
C TYR A 94 11.72 -7.97 -8.20
N GLU A 95 11.64 -6.69 -8.58
CA GLU A 95 10.39 -6.03 -8.96
C GLU A 95 10.67 -5.10 -10.15
N ASN A 96 9.90 -5.25 -11.24
CA ASN A 96 9.95 -4.37 -12.41
C ASN A 96 11.36 -4.11 -12.99
N GLY A 97 12.24 -5.12 -13.02
CA GLY A 97 13.58 -4.96 -13.56
C GLY A 97 14.64 -4.53 -12.55
N ILE A 98 14.26 -4.31 -11.29
CA ILE A 98 15.13 -3.77 -10.26
C ILE A 98 15.31 -4.80 -9.13
N SER A 99 16.56 -4.95 -8.73
CA SER A 99 17.01 -5.81 -7.64
C SER A 99 17.10 -5.02 -6.33
N TYR A 100 16.49 -5.52 -5.27
CA TYR A 100 16.47 -4.91 -3.95
C TYR A 100 17.12 -5.82 -2.92
N ASN A 101 18.00 -5.27 -2.08
CA ASN A 101 18.59 -6.00 -0.97
C ASN A 101 17.56 -6.18 0.16
N ILE A 102 17.71 -7.24 0.97
CA ILE A 102 16.87 -7.42 2.16
C ILE A 102 16.98 -6.17 3.06
N GLY A 103 15.83 -5.68 3.52
CA GLY A 103 15.69 -4.49 4.34
C GLY A 103 15.50 -3.21 3.54
N GLU A 104 15.75 -3.22 2.23
CA GLU A 104 15.46 -2.06 1.38
C GLU A 104 13.95 -1.87 1.23
N SER A 105 13.54 -0.61 1.31
CA SER A 105 12.16 -0.21 1.06
C SER A 105 12.07 0.59 -0.23
N PHE A 106 11.00 0.40 -0.98
CA PHE A 106 10.74 1.10 -2.22
C PHE A 106 9.26 1.41 -2.40
N ARG A 107 8.97 2.39 -3.26
CA ARG A 107 7.60 2.84 -3.52
C ARG A 107 7.07 2.20 -4.79
N ASN A 108 5.87 1.62 -4.70
CA ASN A 108 5.08 1.21 -5.87
C ASN A 108 3.67 1.80 -5.73
N GLY A 109 3.39 2.84 -6.53
CA GLY A 109 2.15 3.61 -6.45
C GLY A 109 1.94 4.26 -5.08
N SER A 110 0.86 3.85 -4.41
CA SER A 110 0.50 4.31 -3.06
C SER A 110 1.11 3.45 -1.94
N PHE A 111 1.89 2.42 -2.25
CA PHE A 111 2.39 1.47 -1.26
C PHE A 111 3.88 1.65 -1.02
N LYS A 112 4.26 1.55 0.26
CA LYS A 112 5.63 1.37 0.71
C LYS A 112 5.87 -0.12 0.86
N LEU A 113 6.71 -0.66 0.00
CA LEU A 113 7.10 -2.07 -0.02
C LEU A 113 8.45 -2.21 0.67
N VAL A 114 8.68 -3.37 1.28
CA VAL A 114 9.97 -3.76 1.85
C VAL A 114 10.36 -5.13 1.35
N CYS A 115 11.64 -5.26 0.96
CA CYS A 115 12.21 -6.55 0.63
C CYS A 115 12.56 -7.30 1.92
N GLY A 116 11.83 -8.38 2.21
CA GLY A 116 12.10 -9.29 3.32
C GLY A 116 12.78 -10.58 2.86
N ARG A 117 13.13 -11.44 3.82
CA ARG A 117 13.68 -12.78 3.53
C ARG A 117 12.70 -13.69 2.79
N GLU A 118 11.40 -13.50 3.06
CA GLU A 118 10.30 -14.23 2.43
C GLU A 118 9.77 -13.55 1.15
N GLY A 119 10.48 -12.52 0.66
CA GLY A 119 10.09 -11.74 -0.51
C GLY A 119 9.52 -10.35 -0.17
N ILE A 120 8.78 -9.78 -1.13
CA ILE A 120 8.28 -8.40 -1.03
C ILE A 120 7.00 -8.36 -0.19
N SER A 121 6.93 -7.44 0.76
CA SER A 121 5.75 -7.20 1.58
C SER A 121 5.38 -5.73 1.64
N VAL A 122 4.11 -5.42 1.89
CA VAL A 122 3.63 -4.05 2.06
C VAL A 122 3.84 -3.61 3.52
N GLU A 123 4.78 -2.71 3.74
CA GLU A 123 5.03 -2.09 5.05
C GLU A 123 3.98 -1.04 5.38
N GLY A 124 3.54 -0.27 4.38
CA GLY A 124 2.63 0.85 4.59
C GLY A 124 2.06 1.47 3.32
N CYS A 125 1.34 2.58 3.50
CA CYS A 125 0.68 3.33 2.44
C CYS A 125 1.11 4.81 2.47
N TYR A 126 1.62 5.32 1.37
CA TYR A 126 1.89 6.75 1.21
C TYR A 126 0.58 7.54 1.14
N MET A 127 0.47 8.59 1.96
CA MET A 127 -0.69 9.45 1.93
C MET A 127 -0.73 10.24 0.62
N GLN A 128 -1.94 10.47 0.11
CA GLN A 128 -2.13 11.14 -1.17
C GLN A 128 -1.51 12.55 -1.14
N ASN A 129 -0.84 12.93 -2.22
CA ASN A 129 -0.12 14.22 -2.36
C ASN A 129 1.03 14.42 -1.34
N THR A 130 1.58 13.33 -0.79
CA THR A 130 2.78 13.38 0.06
C THR A 130 3.89 12.51 -0.51
N PHE A 131 5.14 12.94 -0.29
CA PHE A 131 6.32 12.18 -0.71
C PHE A 131 6.80 11.23 0.39
N ASP A 132 6.94 11.72 1.62
CA ASP A 132 7.55 10.95 2.72
C ASP A 132 6.58 10.60 3.85
N ASN A 133 5.32 11.07 3.76
CA ASN A 133 4.35 10.84 4.82
C ASN A 133 3.53 9.59 4.51
N PHE A 134 3.69 8.55 5.34
CA PHE A 134 3.02 7.28 5.15
C PHE A 134 2.34 6.81 6.43
N LEU A 135 1.45 5.84 6.23
CA LEU A 135 0.76 5.08 7.26
C LEU A 135 1.37 3.69 7.32
N MET A 136 1.65 3.20 8.52
CA MET A 136 1.98 1.80 8.69
C MET A 136 0.78 0.94 8.28
N SER A 137 1.04 -0.26 7.77
CA SER A 137 -0.01 -1.23 7.47
C SER A 137 -0.83 -1.52 8.74
N GLY A 138 -2.13 -1.25 8.69
CA GLY A 138 -3.09 -1.27 9.81
C GLY A 138 -3.45 0.10 10.39
N GLU A 139 -2.74 1.16 9.99
CA GLU A 139 -2.90 2.49 10.56
C GLU A 139 -4.02 3.30 9.87
N THR A 140 -4.65 4.18 10.65
CA THR A 140 -5.58 5.20 10.18
C THR A 140 -5.16 6.56 10.71
N ARG A 141 -5.23 7.61 9.88
CA ARG A 141 -4.91 8.98 10.27
C ARG A 141 -5.89 9.97 9.66
N ILE A 142 -6.26 10.98 10.42
CA ILE A 142 -7.11 12.08 9.95
C ILE A 142 -6.20 13.26 9.63
N VAL A 143 -6.29 13.77 8.40
CA VAL A 143 -5.59 14.97 7.94
C VAL A 143 -6.62 15.91 7.33
N GLY A 144 -6.89 17.03 8.02
CA GLY A 144 -7.99 17.91 7.67
C GLY A 144 -9.32 17.17 7.69
N GLN A 145 -10.01 17.15 6.54
CA GLN A 145 -11.31 16.50 6.36
C GLN A 145 -11.20 15.09 5.78
N HIS A 146 -9.99 14.53 5.68
CA HIS A 146 -9.78 13.23 5.06
C HIS A 146 -9.28 12.23 6.10
N ARG A 147 -9.99 11.12 6.18
CA ARG A 147 -9.54 9.91 6.89
C ARG A 147 -8.79 9.04 5.90
N HIS A 148 -7.49 8.90 6.13
CA HIS A 148 -6.61 8.01 5.39
C HIS A 148 -6.54 6.68 6.14
N GLU A 149 -6.82 5.57 5.47
CA GLU A 149 -6.82 4.23 6.05
C GLU A 149 -5.89 3.32 5.23
N CYS A 150 -4.88 2.72 5.87
CA CYS A 150 -4.02 1.69 5.29
C CYS A 150 -4.41 0.33 5.88
N GLN A 151 -5.44 -0.30 5.34
CA GLN A 151 -6.11 -1.45 5.94
C GLN A 151 -5.43 -2.78 5.58
N ARG A 152 -5.19 -3.64 6.57
CA ARG A 152 -4.85 -5.05 6.35
C ARG A 152 -6.12 -5.87 6.08
N MET A 153 -6.13 -6.58 4.97
CA MET A 153 -7.18 -7.51 4.59
C MET A 153 -6.88 -8.89 5.20
N SER A 154 -7.91 -9.73 5.32
CA SER A 154 -7.79 -11.08 5.91
C SER A 154 -6.92 -12.03 5.10
N ASP A 155 -6.73 -11.77 3.81
CA ASP A 155 -5.87 -12.53 2.90
C ASP A 155 -4.43 -12.00 2.81
N GLY A 156 -4.05 -11.09 3.72
CA GLY A 156 -2.71 -10.50 3.76
C GLY A 156 -2.50 -9.34 2.79
N ARG A 157 -3.48 -9.02 1.93
CA ARG A 157 -3.40 -7.81 1.09
C ARG A 157 -3.54 -6.55 1.93
N VAL A 158 -3.00 -5.45 1.42
CA VAL A 158 -3.16 -4.12 2.02
C VAL A 158 -3.96 -3.24 1.08
N ARG A 159 -4.92 -2.49 1.63
CA ARG A 159 -5.76 -1.56 0.89
C ARG A 159 -5.61 -0.16 1.46
N TYR A 160 -5.25 0.79 0.59
CA TYR A 160 -5.27 2.21 0.92
C TYR A 160 -6.61 2.83 0.52
N THR A 161 -7.29 3.51 1.44
CA THR A 161 -8.52 4.28 1.16
C THR A 161 -8.47 5.68 1.77
N VAL A 162 -9.17 6.62 1.13
CA VAL A 162 -9.36 7.98 1.64
C VAL A 162 -10.87 8.23 1.71
N LYS A 163 -11.35 8.64 2.88
CA LYS A 163 -12.77 8.96 3.11
C LYS A 163 -12.89 10.39 3.62
N VAL A 164 -13.77 11.18 3.01
CA VAL A 164 -14.11 12.51 3.53
C VAL A 164 -14.88 12.34 4.84
N ILE A 165 -14.55 13.16 5.84
CA ILE A 165 -15.14 13.13 7.19
C ILE A 165 -16.08 14.32 7.33
N GLY A 166 -17.37 14.06 7.40
CA GLY A 166 -18.38 15.11 7.45
C GLY A 166 -19.25 15.07 6.20
N CYS A 167 -19.97 16.15 5.96
CA CYS A 167 -20.97 16.24 4.91
C CYS A 167 -20.56 17.30 3.90
N THR A 168 -20.88 17.05 2.63
CA THR A 168 -20.70 18.04 1.57
C THR A 168 -22.06 18.54 1.12
N HIS A 169 -22.26 19.86 1.16
CA HIS A 169 -23.45 20.52 0.64
C HIS A 169 -23.02 21.72 -0.22
N GLN A 170 -23.44 21.76 -1.49
CA GLN A 170 -23.10 22.84 -2.43
C GLN A 170 -21.60 23.21 -2.47
N ASN A 171 -20.72 22.20 -2.52
CA ASN A 171 -19.25 22.34 -2.46
C ASN A 171 -18.70 22.92 -1.16
N GLN A 172 -19.53 23.17 -0.14
CA GLN A 172 -19.10 23.51 1.20
C GLN A 172 -19.07 22.26 2.09
N HIS A 173 -18.07 22.18 2.96
CA HIS A 173 -17.89 21.08 3.88
C HIS A 173 -18.39 21.43 5.28
N PHE A 174 -19.06 20.48 5.92
CA PHE A 174 -19.61 20.59 7.27
C PHE A 174 -19.10 19.45 8.15
N ASN A 175 -18.65 19.79 9.36
CA ASN A 175 -18.19 18.80 10.34
C ASN A 175 -19.38 17.96 10.84
N ILE A 176 -19.11 16.73 11.27
CA ILE A 176 -20.12 15.86 11.90
C ILE A 176 -20.77 16.60 13.08
N GLY A 177 -22.10 16.57 13.13
CA GLY A 177 -22.90 17.25 14.15
C GLY A 177 -23.09 18.75 13.92
N GLN A 178 -22.39 19.37 12.96
CA GLN A 178 -22.57 20.77 12.63
C GLN A 178 -23.99 21.03 12.14
N ILE A 179 -24.58 22.13 12.63
CA ILE A 179 -25.91 22.60 12.24
C ILE A 179 -25.77 23.92 11.52
N TRP A 180 -26.44 24.06 10.38
CA TRP A 180 -26.48 25.31 9.62
C TRP A 180 -27.86 25.51 9.01
N THR A 181 -28.14 26.76 8.63
CA THR A 181 -29.35 27.12 7.88
C THR A 181 -28.92 27.68 6.55
N GLU A 182 -29.54 27.21 5.47
CA GLU A 182 -29.38 27.78 4.15
C GLU A 182 -30.75 28.12 3.56
N SER A 183 -30.88 29.36 3.09
CA SER A 183 -32.17 29.97 2.79
C SER A 183 -33.12 29.87 3.99
N HIS A 184 -34.01 28.88 3.99
CA HIS A 184 -34.95 28.62 5.06
C HIS A 184 -34.87 27.19 5.60
N ILE A 185 -33.93 26.36 5.15
CA ILE A 185 -33.83 24.96 5.56
C ILE A 185 -32.68 24.80 6.55
N ARG A 186 -32.95 24.14 7.68
CA ARG A 186 -31.96 23.85 8.71
C ARG A 186 -31.48 22.41 8.59
N TYR A 187 -30.17 22.24 8.41
CA TYR A 187 -29.53 20.95 8.24
C TYR A 187 -28.67 20.58 9.44
N LYS A 188 -28.45 19.29 9.65
CA LYS A 188 -27.43 18.74 10.54
C LYS A 188 -26.63 17.67 9.80
N CYS A 189 -25.31 17.80 9.83
CA CYS A 189 -24.44 16.77 9.30
C CYS A 189 -24.43 15.54 10.22
N GLN A 190 -24.76 14.37 9.69
CA GLN A 190 -24.75 13.10 10.43
C GLN A 190 -23.36 12.45 10.42
N ASP A 191 -23.19 11.45 11.26
CA ASP A 191 -21.95 10.67 11.42
C ASP A 191 -21.63 9.79 10.21
N ASP A 192 -22.66 9.35 9.48
CA ASP A 192 -22.55 8.62 8.22
C ASP A 192 -22.27 9.49 6.99
N GLY A 193 -22.13 10.82 7.18
CA GLY A 193 -21.89 11.79 6.12
C GLY A 193 -23.16 12.25 5.38
N THR A 194 -24.34 11.83 5.81
CA THR A 194 -25.62 12.28 5.25
C THR A 194 -26.10 13.59 5.88
N LEU A 195 -26.97 14.29 5.16
CA LEU A 195 -27.61 15.51 5.62
C LEU A 195 -28.97 15.19 6.22
N ASN A 196 -29.17 15.52 7.49
CA ASN A 196 -30.49 15.46 8.12
C ASN A 196 -31.16 16.83 8.08
N VAL A 197 -32.35 16.90 7.51
CA VAL A 197 -33.19 18.12 7.53
C VAL A 197 -33.90 18.16 8.87
N LEU A 198 -33.56 19.14 9.69
CA LEU A 198 -34.20 19.32 11.00
C LEU A 198 -35.60 19.95 10.84
N GLY A 199 -35.69 20.96 9.98
CA GLY A 199 -36.87 21.80 9.83
C GLY A 199 -36.54 23.08 9.08
N CYS A 200 -37.40 24.07 9.20
CA CYS A 200 -37.27 25.33 8.49
C CYS A 200 -37.13 26.51 9.45
N VAL A 201 -36.42 27.56 9.04
CA VAL A 201 -36.20 28.77 9.80
C VAL A 201 -36.64 29.97 8.97
N ASP A 202 -37.46 30.84 9.56
CA ASP A 202 -37.81 32.16 9.02
C ASP A 202 -37.57 33.18 10.13
N ASP A 203 -36.59 34.07 9.93
CA ASP A 203 -36.03 34.95 10.96
C ASP A 203 -35.60 34.18 12.23
N LEU A 204 -36.30 34.37 13.36
CA LEU A 204 -36.06 33.68 14.63
C LEU A 204 -37.01 32.50 14.87
N MET A 205 -37.95 32.28 13.97
CA MET A 205 -38.96 31.25 14.11
C MET A 205 -38.48 29.93 13.50
N TYR A 206 -38.70 28.84 14.22
CA TYR A 206 -38.41 27.49 13.76
C TYR A 206 -39.71 26.69 13.53
N VAL A 207 -39.80 26.04 12.39
CA VAL A 207 -40.90 25.14 12.01
C VAL A 207 -40.33 23.72 11.91
N ASP A 208 -40.83 22.78 12.70
CA ASP A 208 -40.43 21.37 12.58
C ASP A 208 -40.73 20.83 11.16
N LEU A 209 -39.90 19.92 10.67
CA LEU A 209 -40.15 19.26 9.40
C LEU A 209 -41.49 18.51 9.41
N GLY A 210 -42.31 18.73 8.38
CA GLY A 210 -43.65 18.14 8.25
C GLY A 210 -44.74 18.90 9.01
N ARG A 211 -44.41 20.03 9.65
CA ARG A 211 -45.39 20.88 10.35
C ARG A 211 -45.70 22.15 9.58
N ASP A 212 -46.90 22.64 9.83
CA ASP A 212 -47.39 23.94 9.39
C ASP A 212 -47.74 24.77 10.63
N MET A 213 -47.47 26.08 10.58
CA MET A 213 -47.83 27.03 11.63
C MET A 213 -48.55 28.24 11.03
N LEU A 214 -49.59 28.75 11.69
CA LEU A 214 -50.25 30.00 11.33
C LEU A 214 -49.84 31.07 12.34
N ILE A 215 -49.04 32.03 11.91
CA ILE A 215 -48.52 33.12 12.76
C ILE A 215 -48.69 34.44 12.00
N ASN A 216 -49.27 35.44 12.67
CA ASN A 216 -49.49 36.79 12.12
C ASN A 216 -50.21 36.82 10.75
N GLY A 217 -51.16 35.92 10.54
CA GLY A 217 -51.90 35.82 9.27
C GLY A 217 -51.11 35.19 8.12
N PHE A 218 -49.96 34.55 8.40
CA PHE A 218 -49.20 33.77 7.42
C PHE A 218 -49.10 32.31 7.83
N VAL A 219 -49.30 31.42 6.86
CA VAL A 219 -48.97 30.00 7.03
C VAL A 219 -47.51 29.80 6.66
N HIS A 220 -46.76 29.25 7.60
CA HIS A 220 -45.39 28.81 7.46
C HIS A 220 -45.38 27.29 7.38
N ARG A 221 -44.95 26.76 6.24
CA ARG A 221 -45.00 25.33 5.94
C ARG A 221 -43.58 24.82 5.69
N CYS A 222 -43.20 23.78 6.42
CA CYS A 222 -41.94 23.08 6.23
C CYS A 222 -42.20 21.62 5.90
N TYR A 223 -41.79 21.15 4.74
CA TYR A 223 -42.03 19.77 4.32
C TYR A 223 -40.93 19.25 3.41
N GLN A 224 -40.86 17.94 3.26
CA GLN A 224 -39.91 17.27 2.38
C GLN A 224 -40.66 16.43 1.37
N VAL A 225 -40.22 16.50 0.12
CA VAL A 225 -40.65 15.62 -0.98
C VAL A 225 -39.41 14.88 -1.44
N ASP A 226 -39.45 13.55 -1.38
CA ASP A 226 -38.29 12.69 -1.60
C ASP A 226 -37.10 13.13 -0.74
N ASN A 227 -36.05 13.67 -1.37
CA ASN A 227 -34.83 14.12 -0.71
C ASN A 227 -34.67 15.66 -0.73
N THR A 228 -35.72 16.41 -1.04
CA THR A 228 -35.68 17.87 -1.13
C THR A 228 -36.64 18.49 -0.13
N ALA A 229 -36.12 19.36 0.73
CA ALA A 229 -36.90 20.12 1.69
C ALA A 229 -37.35 21.45 1.11
N PHE A 230 -38.57 21.84 1.45
CA PHE A 230 -39.24 23.04 0.97
C PHE A 230 -39.77 23.84 2.15
N TYR A 231 -39.57 25.15 2.07
CA TYR A 231 -40.20 26.13 2.93
C TYR A 231 -41.13 27.00 2.10
N HIS A 232 -42.40 27.08 2.50
CA HIS A 232 -43.38 27.97 1.88
C HIS A 232 -44.01 28.88 2.92
N LYS A 233 -44.12 30.16 2.57
CA LYS A 233 -44.82 31.19 3.33
C LYS A 233 -45.91 31.80 2.47
N PHE A 234 -47.15 31.80 2.94
CA PHE A 234 -48.27 32.40 2.21
C PHE A 234 -49.28 33.04 3.16
N ALA A 235 -49.90 34.13 2.71
CA ALA A 235 -50.91 34.84 3.49
C ALA A 235 -52.16 33.98 3.66
N CYS A 236 -52.77 34.05 4.84
CA CYS A 236 -54.11 33.55 5.14
C CYS A 236 -55.00 34.72 5.59
N PRO A 237 -55.56 35.48 4.63
CA PRO A 237 -56.27 36.72 4.91
C PRO A 237 -57.57 36.52 5.72
N ASP A 238 -58.23 35.38 5.54
CA ASP A 238 -59.52 35.09 6.20
C ASP A 238 -59.36 34.44 7.59
N GLY A 239 -58.13 34.15 8.04
CA GLY A 239 -57.74 33.94 9.43
C GLY A 239 -58.46 32.87 10.29
N ASN A 240 -59.42 32.12 9.75
CA ASN A 240 -60.35 31.34 10.57
C ASN A 240 -59.70 30.13 11.27
N SER A 241 -58.85 29.35 10.57
CA SER A 241 -58.04 28.29 11.16
C SER A 241 -56.90 27.85 10.23
N LEU A 242 -55.82 27.29 10.79
CA LEU A 242 -54.70 26.73 10.00
C LEU A 242 -55.18 25.71 8.97
N GLN A 243 -56.15 24.86 9.32
CA GLN A 243 -56.70 23.85 8.41
C GLN A 243 -57.41 24.49 7.21
N ASP A 244 -58.19 25.54 7.43
CA ASP A 244 -58.90 26.26 6.37
C ASP A 244 -57.91 26.93 5.41
N CYS A 245 -56.86 27.56 5.96
CA CYS A 245 -55.79 28.19 5.18
C CYS A 245 -55.05 27.18 4.28
N ILE A 246 -54.77 25.99 4.81
CA ILE A 246 -54.10 24.92 4.07
C ILE A 246 -55.00 24.37 2.95
N ALA A 247 -56.28 24.17 3.23
CA ALA A 247 -57.25 23.63 2.28
C ALA A 247 -57.55 24.61 1.13
N ALA A 248 -57.53 25.91 1.40
CA ALA A 248 -57.79 26.97 0.43
C ALA A 248 -56.59 27.24 -0.52
N ASN A 249 -55.40 26.71 -0.24
CA ASN A 249 -54.21 27.01 -1.04
C ASN A 249 -54.31 26.38 -2.46
N PRO A 250 -54.31 27.19 -3.55
CA PRO A 250 -54.50 26.72 -4.92
C PRO A 250 -53.41 25.76 -5.43
N ALA A 251 -52.24 25.70 -4.79
CA ALA A 251 -51.20 24.72 -5.13
C ALA A 251 -51.63 23.26 -4.84
N MET A 252 -52.43 23.04 -3.79
CA MET A 252 -53.01 21.72 -3.47
C MET A 252 -54.15 21.33 -4.42
N ALA A 253 -54.87 22.31 -4.99
CA ALA A 253 -55.96 22.07 -5.93
C ALA A 253 -55.46 21.49 -7.27
N ARG A 254 -54.25 21.88 -7.72
CA ARG A 254 -53.61 21.31 -8.93
C ARG A 254 -53.11 19.88 -8.72
N ALA A 255 -52.53 19.54 -7.57
CA ALA A 255 -52.05 18.19 -7.27
C ALA A 255 -53.19 17.15 -7.18
N ARG A 256 -54.38 17.54 -6.68
CA ARG A 256 -55.56 16.67 -6.65
C ARG A 256 -56.17 16.40 -8.02
N ARG A 257 -56.02 17.30 -8.99
CA ARG A 257 -56.50 17.08 -10.38
C ARG A 257 -55.64 16.08 -11.16
N LEU A 258 -54.35 15.98 -10.86
CA LEU A 258 -53.41 15.08 -11.56
C LEU A 258 -53.44 13.62 -11.06
N ARG A 259 -54.08 13.33 -9.91
CA ARG A 259 -54.27 11.96 -9.39
C ARG A 259 -55.62 11.32 -9.77
N ARG A 260 -56.42 12.01 -10.59
CA ARG A 260 -57.76 11.56 -11.03
C ARG A 260 -57.85 11.35 -12.55
N VAL A 261 -56.73 11.14 -13.22
CA VAL A 261 -56.65 10.70 -14.61
C VAL A 261 -55.90 9.38 -14.66
#